data_AF-H5X4L0-F1
#
_entry.id   AF-H5X4L0-F1
#
_cell.length_a   1.000
_cell.length_b   1.000
_cell.length_c   1.000
_cell.angle_alpha   90.00
_cell.angle_beta   90.00
_cell.angle_gamma   90.00
#
_symmetry.space_group_name_H-M   'P 1'
#
loop_
_entity.id
_entity.type
_entity.pdbx_description
1 polymer ?
#
loop_
_entity_poly.entity_id
_entity_poly.type
_entity_poly.pdbx_seq_one_letter_code
_entity_poly.pdbx_strand_id
1 'polypeptide(L)'
;MAEGVNRRDGRAERWRDHRAARRAAFVDAAFRALDEHGPDAGMAHLARAAGVSKPRLYRHFADKADLVAAVAERVVSLVRCRLEPALREPAPPRMRVREGVRAYLGVVAEHPNVFRFLCRHRYAEQASRDRQVAAAVIAAMLTDQLGGFGIESDGVRPWAHGLVGAVEAAGSWWLDHPGMDIEQVTDHITTLVWGALEAALREEGVPPGGGSHGTGNTPQPARGRQAHGSRS
;
A
#
# COMPACT_ATOMS: atom_id res chain seq x y z
N MET A 1 -43.70 -19.13 9.18
CA MET A 1 -43.36 -20.36 8.44
C MET A 1 -41.85 -20.34 8.19
N ALA A 2 -41.18 -21.45 8.50
CA ALA A 2 -39.74 -21.54 8.74
C ALA A 2 -38.88 -21.38 7.48
N GLU A 3 -37.72 -20.75 7.68
CA GLU A 3 -36.56 -20.64 6.79
C GLU A 3 -36.12 -22.00 6.24
N GLY A 4 -36.21 -22.16 4.93
CA GLY A 4 -35.50 -23.18 4.18
C GLY A 4 -34.17 -22.64 3.67
N VAL A 5 -33.16 -22.49 4.54
CA VAL A 5 -31.78 -22.25 4.08
C VAL A 5 -31.34 -23.46 3.25
N ASN A 6 -31.15 -23.25 1.96
CA ASN A 6 -30.89 -24.26 0.95
C ASN A 6 -29.57 -24.99 1.21
N ARG A 7 -29.64 -26.22 1.74
CA ARG A 7 -28.49 -27.11 2.02
C ARG A 7 -27.58 -27.39 0.80
N ARG A 8 -28.00 -27.08 -0.43
CA ARG A 8 -27.18 -27.23 -1.65
C ARG A 8 -26.19 -26.07 -1.83
N ASP A 9 -26.55 -24.85 -1.43
CA ASP A 9 -25.71 -23.66 -1.60
C ASP A 9 -24.52 -23.67 -0.63
N GLY A 10 -24.75 -24.11 0.61
CA GLY A 10 -23.68 -24.24 1.60
C GLY A 10 -22.64 -25.32 1.26
N ARG A 11 -22.95 -26.31 0.39
CA ARG A 11 -21.91 -27.21 -0.14
C ARG A 11 -21.09 -26.53 -1.22
N ALA A 12 -21.74 -25.86 -2.18
CA ALA A 12 -21.04 -25.15 -3.25
C ALA A 12 -20.12 -24.04 -2.70
N GLU A 13 -20.58 -23.31 -1.68
CA GLU A 13 -19.81 -22.31 -0.96
C GLU A 13 -18.61 -22.92 -0.24
N ARG A 14 -18.80 -23.95 0.60
CA ARG A 14 -17.69 -24.67 1.25
C ARG A 14 -16.67 -25.25 0.26
N TRP A 15 -17.12 -25.74 -0.89
CA TRP A 15 -16.22 -26.22 -1.96
C TRP A 15 -15.43 -25.09 -2.61
N ARG A 16 -16.05 -23.92 -2.83
CA ARG A 16 -15.37 -22.71 -3.33
C ARG A 16 -14.34 -22.22 -2.31
N ASP A 17 -14.72 -22.13 -1.04
CA ASP A 17 -13.83 -21.69 0.05
C ASP A 17 -12.64 -22.63 0.20
N HIS A 18 -12.87 -23.94 0.21
CA HIS A 18 -11.80 -24.92 0.29
C HIS A 18 -10.88 -24.85 -0.95
N ARG A 19 -11.42 -24.59 -2.15
CA ARG A 19 -10.63 -24.42 -3.37
C ARG A 19 -9.80 -23.13 -3.32
N ALA A 20 -10.37 -22.04 -2.82
CA ALA A 20 -9.70 -20.75 -2.64
C ALA A 20 -8.57 -20.85 -1.59
N ALA A 21 -8.84 -21.45 -0.43
CA ALA A 21 -7.85 -21.71 0.61
C ALA A 21 -6.69 -22.57 0.09
N ARG A 22 -7.00 -23.60 -0.71
CA ARG A 22 -5.97 -24.43 -1.34
C ARG A 22 -5.13 -23.63 -2.35
N ARG A 23 -5.78 -22.78 -3.15
CA ARG A 23 -5.09 -21.90 -4.10
C ARG A 23 -4.16 -20.93 -3.36
N ALA A 24 -4.61 -20.31 -2.27
CA ALA A 24 -3.78 -19.45 -1.42
C ALA A 24 -2.56 -20.19 -0.87
N ALA A 25 -2.73 -21.41 -0.36
CA ALA A 25 -1.61 -22.23 0.14
C ALA A 25 -0.57 -22.53 -0.95
N PHE A 26 -0.99 -22.72 -2.20
CA PHE A 26 -0.05 -22.88 -3.33
C PHE A 26 0.66 -21.58 -3.69
N VAL A 27 -0.02 -20.45 -3.62
CA VAL A 27 0.61 -19.13 -3.81
C VAL A 27 1.64 -18.87 -2.73
N ASP A 28 1.35 -19.15 -1.46
CA ASP A 28 2.31 -18.97 -0.36
C ASP A 28 3.52 -19.90 -0.50
N ALA A 29 3.32 -21.14 -0.95
CA ALA A 29 4.43 -22.05 -1.24
C ALA A 29 5.28 -21.56 -2.42
N ALA A 30 4.66 -21.05 -3.49
CA ALA A 30 5.36 -20.46 -4.62
C ALA A 30 6.13 -19.20 -4.21
N PHE A 31 5.53 -18.35 -3.38
CA PHE A 31 6.17 -17.16 -2.83
C PHE A 31 7.45 -17.51 -2.06
N ARG A 32 7.38 -18.45 -1.11
CA ARG A 32 8.56 -18.91 -0.36
C ARG A 32 9.64 -19.51 -1.26
N ALA A 33 9.23 -20.30 -2.25
CA ALA A 33 10.16 -20.91 -3.20
C ALA A 33 10.92 -19.87 -4.03
N LEU A 34 10.24 -18.80 -4.45
CA LEU A 34 10.87 -17.69 -5.16
C LEU A 34 11.84 -16.95 -4.26
N ASP A 35 11.48 -16.75 -3.00
CA ASP A 35 12.31 -16.07 -2.02
C ASP A 35 13.63 -16.83 -1.78
N GLU A 36 13.53 -18.14 -1.55
CA GLU A 36 14.66 -19.02 -1.23
C GLU A 36 15.54 -19.39 -2.44
N HIS A 37 14.94 -19.59 -3.62
CA HIS A 37 15.63 -20.18 -4.78
C HIS A 37 15.82 -19.22 -5.95
N GLY A 38 15.35 -17.99 -5.82
CA GLY A 38 15.56 -16.94 -6.81
C GLY A 38 14.44 -16.82 -7.86
N PRO A 39 14.51 -15.75 -8.67
CA PRO A 39 13.45 -15.35 -9.60
C PRO A 39 13.28 -16.27 -10.83
N ASP A 40 14.16 -17.23 -11.04
CA ASP A 40 14.14 -18.11 -12.23
C ASP A 40 13.43 -19.46 -11.97
N ALA A 41 12.75 -19.59 -10.83
CA ALA A 41 12.01 -20.79 -10.48
C ALA A 41 10.86 -21.07 -11.48
N GLY A 42 11.04 -22.10 -12.31
CA GLY A 42 10.02 -22.56 -13.24
C GLY A 42 8.84 -23.27 -12.57
N MET A 43 7.74 -23.47 -13.29
CA MET A 43 6.51 -24.11 -12.79
C MET A 43 6.71 -25.47 -12.10
N ALA A 44 7.66 -26.27 -12.58
CA ALA A 44 7.97 -27.56 -11.95
C ALA A 44 8.59 -27.39 -10.55
N HIS A 45 9.40 -26.35 -10.37
CA HIS A 45 9.96 -25.99 -9.06
C HIS A 45 8.85 -25.53 -8.13
N LEU A 46 8.00 -24.61 -8.57
CA LEU A 46 6.89 -24.09 -7.76
C LEU A 46 5.92 -25.20 -7.34
N ALA A 47 5.61 -26.15 -8.23
CA ALA A 47 4.80 -27.31 -7.91
C ALA A 47 5.45 -28.20 -6.82
N ARG A 48 6.75 -28.48 -6.95
CA ARG A 48 7.52 -29.24 -5.95
C ARG A 48 7.54 -28.54 -4.60
N ALA A 49 7.75 -27.22 -4.56
CA ALA A 49 7.70 -26.43 -3.33
C ALA A 49 6.31 -26.43 -2.69
N ALA A 50 5.25 -26.47 -3.51
CA ALA A 50 3.87 -26.63 -3.06
C ALA A 50 3.51 -28.07 -2.66
N GLY A 51 4.45 -29.03 -2.73
CA GLY A 51 4.21 -30.44 -2.37
C GLY A 51 3.23 -31.14 -3.32
N VAL A 52 3.11 -30.67 -4.56
CA VAL A 52 2.17 -31.23 -5.55
C VAL A 52 2.84 -31.50 -6.89
N SER A 53 2.24 -32.40 -7.67
CA SER A 53 2.68 -32.61 -9.05
C SER A 53 2.28 -31.40 -9.93
N LYS A 54 3.06 -31.16 -10.98
CA LYS A 54 2.79 -30.09 -11.96
C LYS A 54 1.33 -30.16 -12.52
N PRO A 55 0.77 -31.33 -12.91
CA PRO A 55 -0.63 -31.41 -13.32
C PRO A 55 -1.63 -31.02 -12.23
N ARG A 56 -1.35 -31.35 -10.96
CA ARG A 56 -2.23 -31.00 -9.84
C ARG A 56 -2.24 -29.49 -9.58
N LEU A 57 -1.10 -28.83 -9.76
CA LEU A 57 -1.00 -27.37 -9.69
C LEU A 57 -1.88 -26.71 -10.77
N TYR A 58 -1.80 -27.17 -12.03
CA TYR A 58 -2.64 -26.66 -13.14
C TYR A 58 -4.14 -26.90 -12.97
N ARG A 59 -4.58 -27.78 -12.05
CA ARG A 59 -6.02 -27.87 -11.73
C ARG A 59 -6.54 -26.65 -10.97
N HIS A 60 -5.64 -25.89 -10.34
CA HIS A 60 -5.96 -24.69 -9.56
C HIS A 60 -5.60 -23.39 -10.28
N PHE A 61 -4.71 -23.44 -11.27
CA PHE A 61 -4.29 -22.31 -12.07
C PHE A 61 -4.48 -22.60 -13.56
N ALA A 62 -5.14 -21.70 -14.28
CA ALA A 62 -5.42 -21.89 -15.71
C ALA A 62 -4.12 -22.02 -16.52
N ASP A 63 -3.13 -21.19 -16.23
CA ASP A 63 -1.83 -21.17 -16.89
C ASP A 63 -0.75 -20.54 -15.97
N LYS A 64 0.43 -20.23 -16.54
CA LYS A 64 1.50 -19.52 -15.83
C LYS A 64 1.10 -18.09 -15.48
N ALA A 65 0.35 -17.40 -16.35
CA ALA A 65 -0.08 -16.03 -16.14
C ALA A 65 -0.99 -15.91 -14.91
N ASP A 66 -1.91 -16.87 -14.75
CA ASP A 66 -2.82 -16.96 -13.61
C ASP A 66 -2.08 -17.18 -12.29
N LEU A 67 -1.00 -17.99 -12.28
CA LEU A 67 -0.15 -18.12 -11.09
C LEU A 67 0.63 -16.83 -10.81
N VAL A 68 1.20 -16.20 -11.84
CA VAL A 68 1.94 -14.92 -11.69
C VAL A 68 1.02 -13.83 -11.13
N ALA A 69 -0.21 -13.73 -11.63
CA ALA A 69 -1.22 -12.82 -11.13
C ALA A 69 -1.54 -13.09 -9.65
N ALA A 70 -1.74 -14.35 -9.27
CA ALA A 70 -2.00 -14.71 -7.88
C ALA A 70 -0.82 -14.39 -6.93
N VAL A 71 0.42 -14.58 -7.40
CA VAL A 71 1.62 -14.15 -6.64
C VAL A 71 1.68 -12.62 -6.54
N ALA A 72 1.33 -11.89 -7.60
CA ALA A 72 1.26 -10.43 -7.57
C ALA A 72 0.20 -9.93 -6.57
N GLU A 73 -1.00 -10.52 -6.57
CA GLU A 73 -2.06 -10.22 -5.60
C GLU A 73 -1.61 -10.46 -4.15
N ARG A 74 -0.81 -11.52 -3.92
CA ARG A 74 -0.23 -11.82 -2.60
C ARG A 74 0.77 -10.74 -2.17
N VAL A 75 1.61 -10.25 -3.09
CA VAL A 75 2.55 -9.13 -2.86
C VAL A 75 1.78 -7.84 -2.59
N VAL A 76 0.78 -7.49 -3.41
CA VAL A 76 -0.07 -6.32 -3.21
C VAL A 76 -0.73 -6.35 -1.83
N SER A 77 -1.22 -7.53 -1.40
CA SER A 77 -1.80 -7.71 -0.07
C SER A 77 -0.77 -7.52 1.04
N LEU A 78 0.45 -8.05 0.89
CA LEU A 78 1.55 -7.87 1.84
C LEU A 78 1.94 -6.40 1.98
N VAL A 79 2.13 -5.73 0.85
CA VAL A 79 2.45 -4.29 0.76
C VAL A 79 1.35 -3.47 1.42
N ARG A 80 0.08 -3.75 1.15
CA ARG A 80 -1.06 -3.10 1.82
C ARG A 80 -1.02 -3.28 3.33
N CYS A 81 -0.81 -4.51 3.82
CA CYS A 81 -0.73 -4.78 5.26
C CYS A 81 0.41 -4.02 5.96
N ARG A 82 1.51 -3.71 5.24
CA ARG A 82 2.65 -2.94 5.74
C ARG A 82 2.42 -1.43 5.68
N LEU A 83 1.79 -0.95 4.61
CA LEU A 83 1.46 0.47 4.40
C LEU A 83 0.37 0.96 5.35
N GLU A 84 -0.67 0.15 5.54
CA GLU A 84 -1.89 0.55 6.22
C GLU A 84 -1.66 1.07 7.66
N PRO A 85 -0.81 0.46 8.50
CA PRO A 85 -0.44 1.02 9.80
C PRO A 85 0.37 2.33 9.69
N ALA A 86 1.40 2.35 8.83
CA ALA A 86 2.28 3.51 8.63
C ALA A 86 1.51 4.75 8.17
N LEU A 87 0.45 4.53 7.40
CA LEU A 87 -0.42 5.56 6.89
C LEU A 87 -1.49 6.01 7.89
N ARG A 88 -1.81 5.25 8.93
CA ARG A 88 -2.83 5.61 9.94
C ARG A 88 -2.26 6.26 11.19
N GLU A 89 -0.97 6.09 11.45
CA GLU A 89 -0.35 6.64 12.64
C GLU A 89 -0.45 8.18 12.66
N PRO A 90 -0.83 8.79 13.81
CA PRO A 90 -0.86 10.24 13.94
C PRO A 90 0.54 10.84 13.83
N ALA A 91 0.90 11.30 12.63
CA ALA A 91 2.18 11.91 12.34
C ALA A 91 2.03 13.05 11.31
N PRO A 92 2.99 14.00 11.25
CA PRO A 92 2.99 15.03 10.21
C PRO A 92 2.86 14.41 8.81
N PRO A 93 2.15 15.03 7.85
CA PRO A 93 1.87 14.44 6.55
C PRO A 93 3.12 13.95 5.79
N ARG A 94 4.21 14.73 5.82
CA ARG A 94 5.50 14.34 5.22
C ARG A 94 6.09 13.07 5.86
N MET A 95 5.96 12.93 7.18
CA MET A 95 6.42 11.73 7.89
C MET A 95 5.58 10.50 7.52
N ARG A 96 4.26 10.65 7.39
CA ARG A 96 3.38 9.55 6.91
C ARG A 96 3.77 9.10 5.50
N VAL A 97 4.08 10.04 4.60
CA VAL A 97 4.60 9.73 3.26
C VAL A 97 5.92 8.95 3.37
N ARG A 98 6.84 9.43 4.20
CA ARG A 98 8.14 8.77 4.42
C ARG A 98 7.99 7.34 4.92
N GLU A 99 7.17 7.13 5.95
CA GLU A 99 6.95 5.80 6.52
C GLU A 99 6.20 4.89 5.55
N GLY A 100 5.30 5.43 4.72
CA GLY A 100 4.68 4.66 3.64
C GLY A 100 5.69 4.20 2.58
N VAL A 101 6.58 5.09 2.14
CA VAL A 101 7.67 4.76 1.20
C VAL A 101 8.62 3.73 1.80
N ARG A 102 9.05 3.94 3.06
CA ARG A 102 9.88 2.99 3.81
C ARG A 102 9.21 1.62 3.89
N ALA A 103 7.92 1.56 4.24
CA ALA A 103 7.19 0.31 4.38
C ALA A 103 7.16 -0.47 3.05
N TYR A 104 6.91 0.21 1.93
CA TYR A 104 6.96 -0.39 0.60
C TYR A 104 8.36 -0.93 0.27
N LEU A 105 9.39 -0.09 0.40
CA LEU A 105 10.77 -0.49 0.12
C LEU A 105 11.27 -1.61 1.04
N GLY A 106 10.78 -1.65 2.28
CA GLY A 106 11.07 -2.75 3.22
C GLY A 106 10.56 -4.09 2.69
N VAL A 107 9.38 -4.13 2.08
CA VAL A 107 8.88 -5.37 1.44
C VAL A 107 9.71 -5.74 0.21
N VAL A 108 10.14 -4.74 -0.58
CA VAL A 108 11.04 -4.96 -1.73
C VAL A 108 12.37 -5.55 -1.28
N ALA A 109 12.94 -5.02 -0.19
CA ALA A 109 14.21 -5.43 0.39
C ALA A 109 14.15 -6.83 1.01
N GLU A 110 13.04 -7.17 1.65
CA GLU A 110 12.82 -8.48 2.27
C GLU A 110 12.60 -9.58 1.24
N HIS A 111 11.94 -9.26 0.12
CA HIS A 111 11.55 -10.25 -0.90
C HIS A 111 12.07 -9.93 -2.31
N PRO A 112 13.37 -9.65 -2.48
CA PRO A 112 13.92 -9.12 -3.74
C PRO A 112 13.70 -10.08 -4.92
N ASN A 113 13.76 -11.38 -4.67
CA ASN A 113 13.57 -12.40 -5.70
C ASN A 113 12.13 -12.49 -6.19
N VAL A 114 11.15 -12.28 -5.30
CA VAL A 114 9.73 -12.24 -5.68
C VAL A 114 9.47 -11.02 -6.57
N PHE A 115 10.01 -9.84 -6.21
CA PHE A 115 9.87 -8.65 -7.04
C PHE A 115 10.55 -8.81 -8.40
N ARG A 116 11.78 -9.36 -8.46
CA ARG A 116 12.46 -9.66 -9.74
C ARG A 116 11.65 -10.62 -10.61
N PHE A 117 11.09 -11.68 -10.04
CA PHE A 117 10.21 -12.61 -10.76
C PHE A 117 9.00 -11.88 -11.36
N LEU A 118 8.37 -11.03 -10.55
CA LEU A 118 7.21 -10.23 -10.97
C LEU A 118 7.57 -9.22 -12.06
N CYS A 119 8.71 -8.53 -11.98
CA CYS A 119 9.15 -7.62 -13.05
C CYS A 119 9.40 -8.35 -14.38
N ARG A 120 9.88 -9.60 -14.34
CA ARG A 120 10.17 -10.42 -15.54
C ARG A 120 8.93 -11.05 -16.18
N HIS A 121 7.90 -11.33 -15.39
CA HIS A 121 6.80 -12.20 -15.81
C HIS A 121 5.41 -11.58 -15.70
N ARG A 122 5.25 -10.41 -15.07
CA ARG A 122 3.96 -9.72 -15.05
C ARG A 122 3.64 -9.14 -16.42
N TYR A 123 2.43 -9.42 -16.89
CA TYR A 123 1.86 -8.76 -18.05
C TYR A 123 1.51 -7.31 -17.72
N ALA A 124 1.65 -6.43 -18.70
CA ALA A 124 1.39 -4.99 -18.54
C ALA A 124 -0.03 -4.70 -18.02
N GLU A 125 -1.03 -5.44 -18.49
CA GLU A 125 -2.42 -5.30 -18.03
C GLU A 125 -2.57 -5.63 -16.53
N GLN A 126 -1.95 -6.70 -16.06
CA GLN A 126 -2.00 -7.06 -14.64
C GLN A 126 -1.28 -6.02 -13.78
N ALA A 127 -0.11 -5.56 -14.23
CA ALA A 127 0.60 -4.49 -13.54
C ALA A 127 -0.23 -3.20 -13.46
N SER A 128 -0.97 -2.86 -14.51
CA SER A 128 -1.88 -1.72 -14.51
C SER A 128 -3.05 -1.90 -13.53
N ARG A 129 -3.63 -3.10 -13.43
CA ARG A 129 -4.72 -3.40 -12.49
C ARG A 129 -4.26 -3.30 -11.04
N ASP A 130 -3.11 -3.88 -10.71
CA ASP A 130 -2.56 -3.82 -9.35
C ASP A 130 -2.26 -2.37 -8.95
N ARG A 131 -1.72 -1.57 -9.89
CA ARG A 131 -1.51 -0.13 -9.70
C ARG A 131 -2.82 0.63 -9.50
N GLN A 132 -3.88 0.31 -10.24
CA GLN A 132 -5.20 0.91 -10.06
C GLN A 132 -5.74 0.65 -8.65
N VAL A 133 -5.57 -0.56 -8.12
CA VAL A 133 -6.00 -0.90 -6.76
C VAL A 133 -5.21 -0.09 -5.73
N ALA A 134 -3.88 -0.03 -5.85
CA ALA A 134 -3.05 0.77 -4.95
C ALA A 134 -3.37 2.27 -5.03
N ALA A 135 -3.52 2.81 -6.24
CA ALA A 135 -3.88 4.21 -6.46
C ALA A 135 -5.25 4.55 -5.89
N ALA A 136 -6.24 3.65 -5.97
CA ALA A 136 -7.56 3.87 -5.38
C ALA A 136 -7.50 4.04 -3.84
N VAL A 137 -6.63 3.28 -3.16
CA VAL A 137 -6.42 3.44 -1.71
C VAL A 137 -5.80 4.79 -1.38
N ILE A 138 -4.74 5.18 -2.10
CA ILE A 138 -4.09 6.47 -1.90
C ILE A 138 -5.04 7.64 -2.23
N ALA A 139 -5.83 7.52 -3.31
CA ALA A 139 -6.83 8.50 -3.69
C ALA A 139 -7.88 8.68 -2.59
N ALA A 140 -8.44 7.59 -2.06
CA ALA A 140 -9.43 7.67 -0.98
C ALA A 140 -8.88 8.39 0.26
N MET A 141 -7.61 8.15 0.60
CA MET A 141 -6.96 8.86 1.69
C MET A 141 -6.76 10.36 1.41
N LEU A 142 -6.31 10.71 0.21
CA LEU A 142 -6.13 12.12 -0.16
C LEU A 142 -7.48 12.87 -0.19
N THR A 143 -8.54 12.22 -0.69
CA THR A 143 -9.90 12.76 -0.64
C THR A 143 -10.35 13.01 0.79
N ASP A 144 -10.14 12.06 1.71
CA ASP A 144 -10.47 12.23 3.13
C ASP A 144 -9.73 13.41 3.76
N GLN A 145 -8.42 13.54 3.47
CA GLN A 145 -7.62 14.66 3.99
C GLN A 145 -8.07 16.02 3.44
N LEU A 146 -8.35 16.11 2.12
CA LEU A 146 -8.87 17.35 1.51
C LEU A 146 -10.27 17.71 2.00
N GLY A 147 -11.13 16.71 2.22
CA GLY A 147 -12.45 16.89 2.81
C GLY A 147 -12.38 17.50 4.22
N GLY A 148 -11.34 17.18 4.99
CA GLY A 148 -11.05 17.84 6.28
C GLY A 148 -10.81 19.36 6.17
N PHE A 149 -10.44 19.85 5.00
CA PHE A 149 -10.30 21.28 4.68
C PHE A 149 -11.50 21.84 3.90
N GLY A 150 -12.53 21.05 3.63
CA GLY A 150 -13.68 21.44 2.81
C GLY A 150 -13.38 21.55 1.32
N ILE A 151 -12.34 20.86 0.84
CA ILE A 151 -11.90 20.90 -0.56
C ILE A 151 -12.32 19.60 -1.26
N GLU A 152 -13.03 19.75 -2.38
CA GLU A 152 -13.32 18.69 -3.33
C GLU A 152 -12.41 18.86 -4.54
N SER A 153 -11.65 17.83 -4.90
CA SER A 153 -10.69 17.88 -6.02
C SER A 153 -10.84 16.68 -6.94
N ASP A 154 -10.98 16.96 -8.24
CA ASP A 154 -10.95 15.95 -9.31
C ASP A 154 -9.52 15.45 -9.60
N GLY A 155 -8.49 16.18 -9.13
CA GLY A 155 -7.07 15.88 -9.34
C GLY A 155 -6.55 14.69 -8.52
N VAL A 156 -7.27 14.29 -7.48
CA VAL A 156 -6.81 13.25 -6.53
C VAL A 156 -6.49 11.92 -7.21
N ARG A 157 -7.33 11.49 -8.16
CA ARG A 157 -7.14 10.22 -8.88
C ARG A 157 -5.86 10.21 -9.72
N PRO A 158 -5.64 11.14 -10.67
CA PRO A 158 -4.41 11.15 -11.46
C PRO A 158 -3.16 11.35 -10.60
N TRP A 159 -3.21 12.13 -9.50
CA TRP A 159 -2.09 12.24 -8.58
C TRP A 159 -1.75 10.91 -7.92
N ALA A 160 -2.74 10.21 -7.37
CA ALA A 160 -2.51 8.91 -6.74
C ALA A 160 -1.88 7.90 -7.71
N HIS A 161 -2.33 7.88 -8.97
CA HIS A 161 -1.73 7.05 -10.01
C HIS A 161 -0.27 7.41 -10.30
N GLY A 162 0.02 8.71 -10.45
CA GLY A 162 1.38 9.20 -10.68
C GLY A 162 2.33 8.87 -9.52
N LEU A 163 1.87 9.08 -8.28
CA LEU A 163 2.66 8.83 -7.08
C LEU A 163 2.96 7.33 -6.90
N VAL A 164 1.95 6.46 -7.02
CA VAL A 164 2.16 5.00 -6.94
C VAL A 164 3.12 4.54 -8.04
N GLY A 165 2.93 5.01 -9.27
CA GLY A 165 3.81 4.67 -10.38
C GLY A 165 5.26 5.12 -10.16
N ALA A 166 5.46 6.33 -9.63
CA ALA A 166 6.79 6.85 -9.32
C ALA A 166 7.51 6.03 -8.24
N VAL A 167 6.80 5.68 -7.15
CA VAL A 167 7.35 4.85 -6.06
C VAL A 167 7.67 3.43 -6.57
N GLU A 168 6.77 2.82 -7.35
CA GLU A 168 7.01 1.50 -7.97
C GLU A 168 8.24 1.50 -8.88
N ALA A 169 8.37 2.52 -9.74
CA ALA A 169 9.47 2.63 -10.69
C ALA A 169 10.81 2.84 -9.96
N ALA A 170 10.84 3.71 -8.96
CA ALA A 170 12.04 3.96 -8.17
C ALA A 170 12.46 2.74 -7.33
N GLY A 171 11.50 2.02 -6.73
CA GLY A 171 11.76 0.77 -6.02
C GLY A 171 12.30 -0.34 -6.93
N SER A 172 11.75 -0.47 -8.13
CA SER A 172 12.26 -1.41 -9.14
C SER A 172 13.67 -1.05 -9.60
N TRP A 173 13.97 0.24 -9.80
CA TRP A 173 15.32 0.68 -10.14
C TRP A 173 16.31 0.36 -9.02
N TRP A 174 15.96 0.64 -7.76
CA TRP A 174 16.80 0.37 -6.60
C TRP A 174 17.14 -1.11 -6.43
N LEU A 175 16.18 -2.00 -6.75
CA LEU A 175 16.35 -3.45 -6.66
C LEU A 175 17.50 -3.99 -7.53
N ASP A 176 17.80 -3.31 -8.63
CA ASP A 176 18.90 -3.65 -9.55
C ASP A 176 20.16 -2.78 -9.34
N HIS A 177 20.09 -1.78 -8.44
CA HIS A 177 21.18 -0.83 -8.15
C HIS A 177 21.39 -0.66 -6.63
N PRO A 178 21.89 -1.70 -5.92
CA PRO A 178 22.00 -1.70 -4.46
C PRO A 178 23.10 -0.78 -3.89
N GLY A 179 23.62 0.17 -4.67
CA GLY A 179 24.67 1.11 -4.22
C GLY A 179 24.19 2.15 -3.22
N MET A 180 22.87 2.25 -3.01
CA MET A 180 22.24 3.17 -2.06
C MET A 180 21.54 2.35 -0.97
N ASP A 181 21.72 2.73 0.29
CA ASP A 181 21.00 2.07 1.39
C ASP A 181 19.50 2.41 1.36
N ILE A 182 18.70 1.63 2.09
CA ILE A 182 17.23 1.77 2.12
C ILE A 182 16.77 3.14 2.67
N GLU A 183 17.53 3.73 3.60
CA GLU A 183 17.20 5.03 4.21
C GLU A 183 17.37 6.15 3.19
N GLN A 184 18.49 6.16 2.50
CA GLN A 184 18.83 7.14 1.48
C GLN A 184 17.80 7.13 0.34
N VAL A 185 17.46 5.94 -0.20
CA VAL A 185 16.46 5.84 -1.27
C VAL A 185 15.08 6.23 -0.75
N THR A 186 14.74 5.90 0.50
CA THR A 186 13.49 6.33 1.15
C THR A 186 13.41 7.86 1.18
N ASP A 187 14.46 8.54 1.63
CA ASP A 187 14.48 10.00 1.77
C ASP A 187 14.40 10.71 0.42
N HIS A 188 15.06 10.18 -0.61
CA HIS A 188 14.99 10.71 -1.98
C HIS A 188 13.59 10.56 -2.59
N ILE A 189 12.99 9.37 -2.51
CA ILE A 189 11.63 9.13 -3.02
C ILE A 189 10.61 9.95 -2.22
N THR A 190 10.77 10.05 -0.91
CA THR A 190 9.92 10.89 -0.04
C THR A 190 9.95 12.33 -0.48
N THR A 191 11.13 12.86 -0.80
CA THR A 191 11.27 14.25 -1.26
C THR A 191 10.53 14.48 -2.57
N LEU A 192 10.61 13.54 -3.52
CA LEU A 192 9.89 13.59 -4.79
C LEU A 192 8.36 13.55 -4.59
N VAL A 193 7.88 12.56 -3.83
CA VAL A 193 6.44 12.35 -3.58
C VAL A 193 5.85 13.52 -2.82
N TRP A 194 6.52 13.97 -1.76
CA TRP A 194 6.06 15.11 -0.95
C TRP A 194 6.07 16.41 -1.75
N GLY A 195 7.11 16.67 -2.54
CA GLY A 195 7.17 17.86 -3.39
C GLY A 195 6.04 17.91 -4.43
N ALA A 196 5.71 16.76 -5.04
CA ALA A 196 4.57 16.65 -5.96
C ALA A 196 3.23 16.90 -5.25
N LEU A 197 3.05 16.34 -4.05
CA LEU A 197 1.86 16.59 -3.23
C LEU A 197 1.74 18.06 -2.82
N GLU A 198 2.82 18.70 -2.35
CA GLU A 198 2.79 20.13 -2.00
C GLU A 198 2.44 21.01 -3.20
N ALA A 199 2.94 20.67 -4.39
CA ALA A 199 2.58 21.38 -5.61
C ALA A 199 1.08 21.24 -5.93
N ALA A 200 0.56 20.01 -5.89
CA ALA A 200 -0.85 19.71 -6.13
C ALA A 200 -1.78 20.38 -5.10
N LEU A 201 -1.44 20.30 -3.82
CA LEU A 201 -2.24 20.90 -2.75
C LEU A 201 -2.28 22.43 -2.85
N ARG A 202 -1.17 23.06 -3.27
CA ARG A 202 -1.11 24.50 -3.50
C ARG A 202 -2.01 24.94 -4.65
N GLU A 203 -2.11 24.14 -5.70
CA GLU A 203 -3.00 24.40 -6.85
C GLU A 203 -4.47 24.40 -6.42
N GLU A 204 -4.85 23.52 -5.49
CA GLU A 204 -6.20 23.47 -4.89
C GLU A 204 -6.44 24.52 -3.80
N GLY A 205 -5.48 25.42 -3.53
CA GLY A 205 -5.60 26.48 -2.54
C GLY A 205 -5.39 26.04 -1.08
N VAL A 206 -4.82 24.86 -0.83
CA VAL A 206 -4.44 24.42 0.52
C VAL A 206 -3.21 25.23 0.99
N PRO A 207 -3.25 25.88 2.17
CA PRO A 207 -2.12 26.65 2.66
C PRO A 207 -0.92 25.74 3.01
N PRO A 208 0.32 26.16 2.69
CA PRO A 208 1.51 25.40 3.05
C PRO A 208 1.66 25.35 4.58
N GLY A 209 1.68 24.14 5.16
CA GLY A 209 1.94 23.92 6.59
C GLY A 209 0.74 23.53 7.46
N GLY A 210 -0.27 22.82 6.93
CA GLY A 210 -1.44 22.32 7.67
C GLY A 210 -1.17 21.24 8.73
N GLY A 211 -0.21 21.46 9.64
CA GLY A 211 0.06 20.63 10.79
C GLY A 211 0.62 21.46 11.94
N SER A 212 -0.13 21.55 13.03
CA SER A 212 0.17 22.22 14.31
C SER A 212 -0.01 23.74 14.39
N HIS A 213 -1.26 24.17 14.51
CA HIS A 213 -1.57 25.21 15.49
C HIS A 213 -2.28 24.55 16.66
N GLY A 214 -1.48 24.06 17.61
CA GLY A 214 -1.96 23.95 18.97
C GLY A 214 -2.40 25.34 19.38
N THR A 215 -3.70 25.54 19.55
CA THR A 215 -4.26 26.69 20.25
C THR A 215 -3.82 26.58 21.70
N GLY A 216 -2.58 27.01 21.95
CA GLY A 216 -2.10 27.38 23.28
C GLY A 216 -2.99 28.50 23.76
N ASN A 217 -4.06 28.12 24.46
CA ASN A 217 -4.83 28.98 25.32
C ASN A 217 -3.83 29.68 26.25
N THR A 218 -3.47 30.92 25.91
CA THR A 218 -2.71 31.79 26.79
C THR A 218 -3.75 32.41 27.72
N PRO A 219 -3.78 32.08 29.03
CA PRO A 219 -4.69 32.74 29.95
C PRO A 219 -4.24 34.20 30.03
N GLN A 220 -5.11 35.09 29.59
CA GLN A 220 -4.93 36.52 29.75
C GLN A 220 -4.85 36.83 31.25
N PRO A 221 -3.77 37.46 31.75
CA PRO A 221 -3.69 37.79 33.16
C PRO A 221 -4.78 38.80 33.50
N ALA A 222 -5.60 38.44 34.48
CA ALA A 222 -6.65 39.27 35.03
C ALA A 222 -6.07 40.65 35.41
N ARG A 223 -6.55 41.70 34.74
CA ARG A 223 -6.30 43.08 35.19
C ARG A 223 -6.89 43.22 36.59
N GLY A 224 -6.01 43.25 37.59
CA GLY A 224 -6.36 43.55 38.97
C GLY A 224 -7.11 44.87 39.05
N ARG A 225 -8.36 44.82 39.50
CA ARG A 225 -9.04 45.98 40.08
C ARG A 225 -8.29 46.35 41.35
N GLN A 226 -7.43 47.36 41.28
CA GLN A 226 -7.06 48.07 42.49
C GLN A 226 -8.24 48.93 42.89
N ALA A 227 -8.86 48.52 43.99
CA ALA A 227 -9.71 49.37 44.80
C ALA A 227 -8.88 50.55 45.31
N HIS A 228 -9.37 51.77 45.07
CA HIS A 228 -9.08 52.90 45.94
C HIS A 228 -10.40 53.34 46.54
N GLY A 229 -10.60 52.91 47.79
CA GLY A 229 -11.62 53.47 48.67
C GLY A 229 -11.21 54.88 49.09
N SER A 230 -12.03 55.84 48.69
CA SER A 230 -12.66 56.87 49.53
C SER A 230 -12.09 57.08 50.95
N ARG A 231 -11.60 58.30 51.25
CA ARG A 231 -12.27 59.31 52.10
C ARG A 231 -11.29 60.28 52.79
N SER A 232 -11.79 61.51 52.91
CA SER A 232 -11.49 62.58 53.87
C SER A 232 -10.29 63.48 53.61
#